data_AF-A0A5K0VB16-F1
#
_entry.id   AF-A0A5K0VB16-F1
#
_cell.length_a   1.000
_cell.length_b   1.000
_cell.length_c   1.000
_cell.angle_alpha   90.00
_cell.angle_beta   90.00
_cell.angle_gamma   90.00
#
_symmetry.space_group_name_H-M   'P 1'
#
loop_
_entity.id
_entity.type
_entity.pdbx_description
1 polymer ?
#
loop_
_entity_poly.entity_id
_entity_poly.type
_entity_poly.pdbx_seq_one_letter_code
_entity_poly.pdbx_strand_id
1 'polypeptide(L)'
;TKESSMLNMVLTSVHISLIVLVIAIGFAKGRVSNLVHPMNPEKHPGGFLPYGASGVLSGAAMVYLSYIGYDAVSTMAEEVKHPAKDIPIGVSGSVAIVTVLYCLMAAALAMLVPYDA
;
A
#
# COMPACT_ATOMS: atom_id res chain seq x y z
N THR A 1 -9.71 3.93 27.79
CA THR A 1 -9.52 2.81 26.84
C THR A 1 -10.53 2.81 25.69
N LYS A 2 -11.80 3.21 25.87
CA LYS A 2 -12.76 3.35 24.75
C LYS A 2 -12.47 4.53 23.79
N GLU A 3 -12.12 5.71 24.30
CA GLU A 3 -11.82 6.86 23.42
C GLU A 3 -10.58 6.63 22.55
N SER A 4 -9.51 6.04 23.09
CA SER A 4 -8.28 5.75 22.33
C SER A 4 -8.51 4.72 21.21
N SER A 5 -9.33 3.69 21.45
CA SER A 5 -9.72 2.72 20.42
C SER A 5 -10.61 3.36 19.35
N MET A 6 -11.55 4.24 19.74
CA MET A 6 -12.39 4.97 18.80
C MET A 6 -11.56 5.92 17.92
N LEU A 7 -10.59 6.63 18.49
CA LEU A 7 -9.67 7.48 17.73
C LEU A 7 -8.84 6.68 16.73
N ASN A 8 -8.30 5.52 17.14
CA ASN A 8 -7.56 4.64 16.23
C ASN A 8 -8.46 4.15 15.09
N MET A 9 -9.68 3.70 15.40
CA MET A 9 -10.63 3.22 14.40
C MET A 9 -11.04 4.31 13.40
N VAL A 10 -11.27 5.54 13.86
CA VAL A 10 -11.54 6.69 12.99
C VAL A 10 -10.33 6.99 12.10
N LEU A 11 -9.13 7.06 12.68
CA LEU A 11 -7.90 7.34 11.94
C LEU A 11 -7.65 6.29 10.85
N THR A 12 -7.83 5.01 11.17
CA THR A 12 -7.72 3.90 10.21
C THR A 12 -8.77 3.99 9.12
N SER A 13 -10.03 4.28 9.48
CA SER A 13 -11.12 4.43 8.50
C SER A 13 -10.84 5.58 7.52
N VAL A 14 -10.31 6.70 8.01
CA VAL A 14 -9.92 7.84 7.16
C VAL A 14 -8.78 7.46 6.22
N HIS A 15 -7.76 6.75 6.70
CA HIS A 15 -6.66 6.26 5.86
C HIS A 15 -7.15 5.32 4.75
N ILE A 16 -8.01 4.36 5.08
CA ILE A 16 -8.58 3.44 4.09
C ILE A 16 -9.40 4.23 3.05
N SER A 17 -10.18 5.22 3.50
CA SER A 17 -10.98 6.07 2.60
C SER A 17 -10.09 6.86 1.63
N LEU A 18 -8.97 7.38 2.10
CA LEU A 18 -7.98 8.07 1.27
C LEU A 18 -7.37 7.14 0.22
N ILE A 19 -6.97 5.92 0.62
CA ILE A 19 -6.41 4.90 -0.28
C ILE A 19 -7.42 4.58 -1.39
N VAL A 20 -8.68 4.32 -1.02
CA VAL A 20 -9.75 4.02 -1.97
C VAL A 20 -10.00 5.19 -2.91
N LEU A 21 -9.96 6.43 -2.41
CA LEU A 21 -10.10 7.63 -3.24
C LEU A 21 -8.96 7.77 -4.25
N VAL A 22 -7.72 7.55 -3.82
CA VAL A 22 -6.55 7.58 -4.73
C VAL A 22 -6.67 6.51 -5.81
N ILE A 23 -7.06 5.29 -5.44
CA ILE A 23 -7.31 4.20 -6.39
C ILE A 23 -8.41 4.63 -7.38
N ALA A 24 -9.56 5.12 -6.91
CA ALA A 24 -10.66 5.52 -7.76
C ALA A 24 -10.25 6.64 -8.75
N ILE A 25 -9.53 7.67 -8.29
CA ILE A 25 -9.04 8.75 -9.14
C ILE A 25 -8.00 8.23 -10.15
N GLY A 26 -7.06 7.39 -9.70
CA GLY A 26 -6.04 6.83 -10.58
C GLY A 26 -6.61 5.91 -11.65
N PHE A 27 -7.66 5.13 -11.38
CA PHE A 27 -8.32 4.32 -12.42
C PHE A 27 -9.27 5.16 -13.30
N ALA A 28 -9.93 6.18 -12.75
CA ALA A 28 -10.88 7.01 -13.52
C ALA A 28 -10.20 8.06 -14.42
N LYS A 29 -9.08 8.63 -13.98
CA LYS A 29 -8.32 9.67 -14.70
C LYS A 29 -6.94 9.24 -15.17
N GLY A 30 -6.42 8.12 -14.66
CA GLY A 30 -5.10 7.63 -15.04
C GLY A 30 -5.09 7.17 -16.50
N ARG A 31 -4.02 7.53 -17.19
CA ARG A 31 -3.78 7.07 -18.55
C ARG A 31 -2.81 5.91 -18.49
N VAL A 32 -3.21 4.75 -18.97
CA VAL A 32 -2.37 3.54 -19.04
C VAL A 32 -1.05 3.82 -19.78
N SER A 33 -1.05 4.78 -20.72
CA SER A 33 0.16 5.26 -21.41
C SER A 33 1.24 5.79 -20.47
N ASN A 34 0.86 6.35 -19.32
CA ASN A 34 1.74 6.98 -18.33
C ASN A 34 2.58 5.95 -17.54
N LEU A 35 2.21 4.67 -17.60
CA LEU A 35 2.96 3.56 -17.01
C LEU A 35 4.28 3.28 -17.76
N VAL A 36 4.36 3.70 -19.02
CA VAL A 36 5.46 3.33 -19.92
C VAL A 36 6.10 4.57 -20.57
N HIS A 37 5.32 5.65 -20.75
CA HIS A 37 5.81 6.90 -21.31
C HIS A 37 6.28 7.85 -20.21
N PRO A 38 7.58 8.20 -20.19
CA PRO A 38 8.10 9.25 -19.33
C PRO A 38 7.50 10.62 -19.68
N MET A 39 7.50 11.53 -18.71
CA MET A 39 7.21 12.95 -18.94
C MET A 39 8.29 13.59 -19.81
N ASN A 40 9.54 13.12 -19.71
CA ASN A 40 10.67 13.61 -20.49
C ASN A 40 11.35 12.48 -21.31
N PRO A 41 10.85 12.20 -22.52
CA PRO A 41 11.35 11.13 -23.38
C PRO A 41 12.81 11.29 -23.83
N GLU A 42 13.40 12.49 -23.70
CA GLU A 42 14.81 12.72 -24.05
C GLU A 42 15.79 12.21 -22.97
N LYS A 43 15.36 12.04 -21.73
CA LYS A 43 16.23 11.62 -20.61
C LYS A 43 16.07 10.16 -20.20
N HIS A 44 14.90 9.57 -20.46
CA HIS A 44 14.62 8.19 -20.11
C HIS A 44 14.00 7.44 -21.30
N PRO A 45 14.46 6.23 -21.63
CA PRO A 45 13.94 5.46 -22.76
C PRO A 45 12.51 4.92 -22.56
N GLY A 46 11.87 5.21 -21.41
CA GLY A 46 10.61 4.63 -21.00
C GLY A 46 10.74 3.14 -20.64
N GLY A 47 9.60 2.51 -20.32
CA GLY A 47 9.54 1.08 -19.99
C GLY A 47 9.02 0.77 -18.58
N PHE A 48 8.76 -0.51 -18.32
CA PHE A 48 8.18 -0.99 -17.05
C PHE A 48 9.16 -0.94 -15.87
N LEU A 49 10.48 -0.89 -16.14
CA LEU A 49 11.55 -0.90 -15.13
C LEU A 49 12.55 0.25 -15.37
N PRO A 50 12.13 1.52 -15.24
CA PRO A 50 12.98 2.68 -15.55
C PRO A 50 14.22 2.78 -14.65
N TYR A 51 14.17 2.23 -13.43
CA TYR A 51 15.27 2.18 -12.46
C TYR A 51 15.95 0.80 -12.36
N GLY A 52 15.59 -0.14 -13.24
CA GLY A 52 16.09 -1.52 -13.23
C GLY A 52 15.87 -2.25 -11.90
N ALA A 53 16.63 -3.33 -11.68
CA ALA A 53 16.52 -4.16 -10.48
C ALA A 53 16.87 -3.41 -9.18
N SER A 54 17.74 -2.39 -9.26
CA SER A 54 18.13 -1.56 -8.11
C SER A 54 16.95 -0.77 -7.55
N GLY A 55 16.15 -0.15 -8.42
CA GLY A 55 14.94 0.57 -8.00
C GLY A 55 13.90 -0.34 -7.37
N VAL A 56 13.73 -1.55 -7.91
CA VAL A 56 12.83 -2.57 -7.33
C VAL A 56 13.28 -2.97 -5.92
N LEU A 57 14.58 -3.23 -5.73
CA LEU A 57 15.13 -3.59 -4.42
C LEU A 57 14.94 -2.47 -3.40
N SER A 58 15.17 -1.22 -3.80
CA SER A 58 15.01 -0.06 -2.93
C SER A 58 13.55 0.16 -2.53
N GLY A 59 12.60 -0.04 -3.46
CA GLY A 59 11.17 -0.02 -3.15
C GLY A 59 10.74 -1.15 -2.21
N ALA A 60 11.24 -2.37 -2.46
CA ALA A 60 11.00 -3.52 -1.59
C ALA A 60 11.51 -3.30 -0.16
N ALA A 61 12.67 -2.65 -0.01
CA ALA A 61 13.22 -2.29 1.31
C ALA A 61 12.32 -1.31 2.07
N MET A 62 11.76 -0.28 1.39
CA MET A 62 10.81 0.64 2.04
C MET A 62 9.53 -0.07 2.47
N VAL A 63 8.99 -0.95 1.63
CA VAL A 63 7.80 -1.74 1.96
C VAL A 63 8.09 -2.69 3.13
N TYR A 64 9.28 -3.31 3.18
CA TYR A 64 9.68 -4.14 4.31
C TYR A 64 9.66 -3.37 5.63
N LEU A 65 10.15 -2.12 5.64
CA LEU A 65 10.07 -1.27 6.83
C LEU A 65 8.63 -0.98 7.28
N SER A 66 7.67 -0.94 6.35
CA SER A 66 6.25 -0.72 6.68
C SER A 66 5.60 -1.91 7.42
N TYR A 67 6.22 -3.09 7.37
CA TYR A 67 5.78 -4.27 8.14
C TYR A 67 6.35 -4.31 9.56
N ILE A 68 7.27 -3.41 9.92
CA ILE A 68 7.79 -3.29 11.29
C ILE A 68 6.68 -2.71 12.17
N GLY A 69 6.22 -3.50 13.13
CA GLY A 69 5.09 -3.14 14.00
C GLY A 69 4.01 -4.23 14.08
N TYR A 70 4.14 -5.28 13.28
CA TYR A 70 3.24 -6.42 13.33
C TYR A 70 3.22 -7.15 14.69
N ASP A 71 4.34 -7.08 15.42
CA ASP A 71 4.46 -7.61 16.77
C ASP A 71 3.51 -6.92 17.77
N ALA A 72 3.07 -5.69 17.50
CA ALA A 72 2.07 -5.02 18.34
C ALA A 72 0.65 -5.59 18.16
N VAL A 73 0.38 -6.28 17.04
CA VAL A 73 -0.91 -6.95 16.80
C VAL A 73 -0.94 -8.31 17.48
N SER A 74 0.21 -9.00 17.56
CA SER A 74 0.31 -10.31 18.22
C SER A 74 0.21 -10.22 19.74
N THR A 75 0.53 -9.06 20.35
CA THR A 75 0.36 -8.84 21.79
C THR A 75 -1.09 -8.64 22.23
N MET A 76 -2.02 -8.36 21.31
CA MET A 76 -3.46 -8.25 21.62
C MET A 76 -4.16 -9.60 21.79
N ALA A 77 -3.40 -10.69 21.96
CA ALA A 77 -3.92 -12.04 22.09
C ALA A 77 -4.89 -12.24 23.27
N GLU A 78 -4.74 -11.43 24.34
CA GLU A 78 -5.59 -11.50 25.53
C GLU A 78 -7.02 -10.99 25.30
N GLU A 79 -7.27 -10.18 24.26
CA GLU A 79 -8.60 -9.65 23.92
C GLU A 79 -9.36 -10.54 22.92
N VAL A 80 -8.73 -11.61 22.43
CA VAL A 80 -9.26 -12.49 21.38
C VAL A 80 -9.84 -13.77 22.00
N LYS A 81 -11.06 -14.15 21.62
CA LYS A 81 -11.74 -15.35 22.16
C LYS A 81 -11.00 -16.65 21.86
N HIS A 82 -10.45 -16.83 20.66
CA HIS A 82 -9.66 -18.01 20.28
C HIS A 82 -8.31 -17.62 19.66
N PRO A 83 -7.33 -17.20 20.47
CA PRO A 83 -6.09 -16.59 19.98
C PRO A 83 -5.29 -17.51 19.06
N ALA A 84 -5.31 -18.84 19.30
CA ALA A 84 -4.59 -19.82 18.49
C ALA A 84 -5.06 -19.93 17.03
N LYS A 85 -6.29 -19.49 16.71
CA LYS A 85 -6.84 -19.53 15.35
C LYS A 85 -7.14 -18.14 14.81
N ASP A 86 -7.75 -17.28 15.63
CA ASP A 86 -8.25 -15.99 15.18
C ASP A 86 -7.12 -15.00 14.91
N ILE A 87 -6.05 -15.02 15.73
CA ILE A 87 -4.87 -14.18 15.51
C ILE A 87 -4.24 -14.50 14.16
N PRO A 88 -3.73 -15.73 13.88
CA PRO A 88 -3.02 -15.99 12.63
C PRO A 88 -3.89 -15.77 11.38
N ILE A 89 -5.20 -16.05 11.45
CA ILE A 89 -6.12 -15.83 10.32
C ILE A 89 -6.38 -14.33 10.11
N GLY A 90 -6.65 -13.56 11.17
CA GLY A 90 -6.89 -12.11 11.05
C GLY A 90 -5.63 -11.36 10.60
N VAL A 91 -4.49 -11.77 11.12
CA VAL A 91 -3.14 -11.33 10.76
C VAL A 91 -2.88 -11.59 9.27
N SER A 92 -2.80 -12.85 8.85
CA SER A 92 -2.49 -13.18 7.45
C SER A 92 -3.53 -12.61 6.47
N GLY A 93 -4.82 -12.61 6.84
CA GLY A 93 -5.90 -12.03 6.04
C GLY A 93 -5.74 -10.52 5.86
N SER A 94 -5.46 -9.77 6.93
CA SER A 94 -5.25 -8.32 6.85
C SER A 94 -4.04 -7.96 5.99
N VAL A 95 -2.92 -8.70 6.12
CA VAL A 95 -1.72 -8.49 5.29
C VAL A 95 -2.02 -8.74 3.82
N ALA A 96 -2.73 -9.82 3.49
CA ALA A 96 -3.11 -10.11 2.11
C ALA A 96 -3.97 -9.00 1.51
N ILE A 97 -4.96 -8.51 2.25
CA ILE A 97 -5.84 -7.41 1.79
C ILE A 97 -5.04 -6.11 1.60
N VAL A 98 -4.20 -5.75 2.56
CA VAL A 98 -3.36 -4.54 2.48
C VAL A 98 -2.38 -4.62 1.32
N THR A 99 -1.80 -5.80 1.07
CA THR A 99 -0.90 -6.03 -0.07
C THR A 99 -1.60 -5.73 -1.39
N VAL A 100 -2.81 -6.27 -1.57
CA VAL A 100 -3.61 -6.03 -2.79
C VAL A 100 -3.95 -4.55 -2.93
N LEU A 101 -4.39 -3.89 -1.86
CA LEU A 101 -4.72 -2.47 -1.88
C LEU A 101 -3.50 -1.60 -2.23
N TYR A 102 -2.32 -1.91 -1.67
CA TYR A 102 -1.10 -1.17 -1.96
C TYR A 102 -0.63 -1.38 -3.40
N CYS A 103 -0.73 -2.60 -3.94
CA CYS A 103 -0.45 -2.85 -5.36
C CYS A 103 -1.38 -2.04 -6.28
N LEU A 104 -2.68 -2.01 -5.98
CA LEU A 104 -3.65 -1.22 -6.74
C LEU A 104 -3.37 0.27 -6.63
N MET A 105 -3.02 0.77 -5.44
CA MET A 105 -2.67 2.16 -5.22
C MET A 105 -1.39 2.55 -5.97
N ALA A 106 -0.35 1.72 -5.92
CA ALA A 106 0.89 1.93 -6.67
C ALA A 106 0.63 2.00 -8.18
N ALA A 107 -0.19 1.08 -8.71
CA ALA A 107 -0.58 1.10 -10.12
C ALA A 107 -1.39 2.36 -10.48
N ALA A 108 -2.35 2.74 -9.64
CA ALA A 108 -3.17 3.93 -9.80
C ALA A 108 -2.33 5.22 -9.82
N LEU A 109 -1.33 5.33 -8.92
CA LEU A 109 -0.41 6.46 -8.87
C LEU A 109 0.52 6.48 -10.10
N ALA A 110 1.06 5.34 -10.52
CA ALA A 110 1.88 5.25 -11.72
C ALA A 110 1.11 5.60 -13.01
N MET A 111 -0.20 5.33 -13.06
CA MET A 111 -1.07 5.79 -14.16
C MET A 111 -1.38 7.29 -14.11
N LEU A 112 -1.31 7.92 -12.92
CA LEU A 112 -1.68 9.32 -12.71
C LEU A 112 -0.49 10.28 -12.89
N VAL A 113 0.69 9.89 -12.41
CA VAL A 113 1.90 10.71 -12.37
C VAL A 113 3.05 9.96 -13.04
N PRO A 114 3.72 10.56 -14.05
CA PRO A 114 4.87 9.93 -14.69
C PRO A 114 5.98 9.71 -13.65
N TYR A 115 6.76 8.65 -13.76
CA TYR A 115 7.77 8.31 -12.74
C TYR A 115 8.91 9.36 -12.64
N ASP A 116 9.03 10.21 -13.65
CA ASP A 116 10.02 11.27 -13.81
C ASP A 116 9.44 12.69 -13.60
N ALA A 117 8.27 12.80 -12.96
CA ALA A 117 7.69 14.05 -12.48
C ALA A 117 8.39 14.63 -11.24
#